data_AF-G9I524-F1
#
_entry.id   AF-G9I524-F1
#
_cell.length_a   1.000
_cell.length_b   1.000
_cell.length_c   1.000
_cell.angle_alpha   90.00
_cell.angle_beta   90.00
_cell.angle_gamma   90.00
#
_symmetry.space_group_name_H-M   'P 1'
#
loop_
_entity.id
_entity.type
_entity.pdbx_description
1 polymer ?
#
loop_
_entity_poly.entity_id
_entity_poly.type
_entity_poly.pdbx_seq_one_letter_code
_entity_poly.pdbx_strand_id
1 'polypeptide(L)'
;IGQAFPYVPVANPRHMVADWSFGIRDSDMQQAVYDARSKGAKVDIMLSHNGMDVDLIMASKVTGIDAIMGGHTHDGVFQPVVEENAGGKTLVTDAGSNGKFLGVLDLDVKDGKVADFRYKLLPVFSNLLEANKDMQTLIDKIREPYKKELAEELAVCDDVLYRRGNFNGTFDQLICDALMQEL
;
A
#
# COMPACT_ATOMS: atom_id res chain seq x y z
N ILE A 1 -12.38 7.92 -0.87
CA ILE A 1 -12.96 6.78 -1.63
C ILE A 1 -12.02 5.59 -1.49
N GLY A 2 -12.52 4.37 -1.28
CA GLY A 2 -11.67 3.18 -1.15
C GLY A 2 -11.64 2.38 -2.45
N GLN A 3 -10.47 1.90 -2.86
CA GLN A 3 -10.27 1.09 -4.06
C GLN A 3 -9.44 -0.16 -3.73
N ALA A 4 -10.05 -1.33 -3.85
CA ALA A 4 -9.40 -2.61 -3.60
C ALA A 4 -8.60 -3.10 -4.81
N PHE A 5 -7.70 -4.06 -4.60
CA PHE A 5 -6.91 -4.66 -5.68
C PHE A 5 -7.82 -5.26 -6.77
N PRO A 6 -7.69 -4.85 -8.04
CA PRO A 6 -8.66 -5.21 -9.07
C PRO A 6 -8.54 -6.67 -9.52
N TYR A 7 -7.42 -7.34 -9.25
CA TYR A 7 -7.14 -8.70 -9.71
C TYR A 7 -7.25 -9.77 -8.60
N VAL A 8 -7.97 -9.49 -7.51
CA VAL A 8 -8.18 -10.44 -6.40
C VAL A 8 -8.62 -11.84 -6.85
N PRO A 9 -9.58 -12.02 -7.79
CA PRO A 9 -10.05 -13.35 -8.18
C PRO A 9 -9.05 -14.20 -8.96
N VAL A 10 -8.03 -13.59 -9.57
CA VAL A 10 -6.98 -14.32 -10.31
C VAL A 10 -5.71 -14.49 -9.50
N ALA A 11 -5.47 -13.63 -8.50
CA ALA A 11 -4.32 -13.72 -7.61
C ALA A 11 -4.50 -14.73 -6.47
N ASN A 12 -5.71 -15.25 -6.26
CA ASN A 12 -6.07 -16.12 -5.14
C ASN A 12 -6.97 -17.28 -5.59
N PRO A 13 -7.05 -18.39 -4.82
CA PRO A 13 -8.01 -19.45 -5.07
C PRO A 13 -9.45 -18.94 -5.27
N ARG A 14 -10.03 -19.25 -6.44
CA ARG A 14 -11.32 -18.72 -6.90
C ARG A 14 -12.47 -18.90 -5.91
N HIS A 15 -12.48 -20.02 -5.18
CA HIS A 15 -13.55 -20.39 -4.26
C HIS A 15 -13.68 -19.43 -3.05
N MET A 16 -12.63 -18.67 -2.70
CA MET A 16 -12.70 -17.70 -1.59
C MET A 16 -13.51 -16.44 -1.94
N VAL A 17 -13.72 -16.17 -3.24
CA VAL A 17 -14.41 -14.97 -3.74
C VAL A 17 -15.37 -15.32 -4.88
N ALA A 18 -15.97 -16.51 -4.83
CA ALA A 18 -16.68 -17.17 -5.94
C ALA A 18 -17.68 -16.26 -6.69
N ASP A 19 -18.38 -15.37 -6.01
CA ASP A 19 -19.41 -14.53 -6.62
C ASP A 19 -19.01 -13.05 -6.74
N TRP A 20 -17.78 -12.70 -6.39
CA TRP A 20 -17.32 -11.31 -6.40
C TRP A 20 -16.63 -10.96 -7.70
N SER A 21 -16.89 -9.75 -8.19
CA SER A 21 -16.20 -9.15 -9.34
C SER A 21 -15.38 -7.97 -8.88
N PHE A 22 -14.09 -8.01 -9.22
CA PHE A 22 -13.14 -6.92 -9.04
C PHE A 22 -12.66 -6.47 -10.41
N GLY A 23 -12.21 -5.22 -10.50
CA GLY A 23 -11.68 -4.69 -11.74
C GLY A 23 -11.37 -3.20 -11.63
N ILE A 24 -10.65 -2.72 -12.64
CA ILE A 24 -10.41 -1.29 -12.84
C ILE A 24 -11.65 -0.74 -13.54
N ARG A 25 -12.42 0.11 -12.85
CA ARG A 25 -13.70 0.63 -13.33
C ARG A 25 -13.71 2.15 -13.22
N ASP A 26 -13.08 2.79 -14.19
CA ASP A 26 -12.90 4.26 -14.24
C ASP A 26 -14.26 4.99 -14.13
N SER A 27 -15.32 4.47 -14.76
CA SER A 27 -16.67 5.02 -14.68
C SER A 27 -17.26 4.97 -13.27
N ASP A 28 -17.12 3.84 -12.59
CA ASP A 28 -17.67 3.63 -11.25
C ASP A 28 -16.91 4.52 -10.24
N MET A 29 -15.59 4.63 -10.41
CA MET A 29 -14.76 5.53 -9.61
C MET A 29 -15.14 7.00 -9.84
N GLN A 30 -15.35 7.41 -11.09
CA GLN A 30 -15.79 8.77 -11.41
C GLN A 30 -17.16 9.08 -10.77
N GLN A 31 -18.09 8.12 -10.78
CA GLN A 31 -19.37 8.25 -10.09
C GLN A 31 -19.19 8.37 -8.58
N ALA A 32 -18.28 7.61 -7.97
CA ALA A 32 -17.98 7.72 -6.54
C ALA A 32 -17.43 9.11 -6.16
N VAL A 33 -16.61 9.73 -7.02
CA VAL A 33 -16.16 11.11 -6.85
C VAL A 33 -17.34 12.08 -6.92
N TYR A 34 -18.21 11.96 -7.91
CA TYR A 34 -19.39 12.81 -8.02
C TYR A 34 -20.32 12.66 -6.82
N ASP A 35 -20.53 11.44 -6.34
CA ASP A 35 -21.35 11.16 -5.16
C ASP A 35 -20.75 11.79 -3.90
N ALA A 36 -19.42 11.71 -3.72
CA ALA A 36 -18.73 12.36 -2.60
C ALA A 36 -18.89 13.89 -2.66
N ARG A 37 -18.67 14.50 -3.83
CA ARG A 37 -18.84 15.95 -4.03
C ARG A 37 -20.27 16.43 -3.84
N SER A 38 -21.26 15.68 -4.32
CA SER A 38 -22.68 16.01 -4.13
C SER A 38 -23.09 16.00 -2.66
N LYS A 39 -22.41 15.18 -1.83
CA LYS A 39 -22.56 15.14 -0.37
C LYS A 39 -21.74 16.21 0.36
N GLY A 40 -21.07 17.10 -0.37
CA GLY A 40 -20.35 18.25 0.17
C GLY A 40 -18.84 18.07 0.33
N ALA A 41 -18.25 16.97 -0.16
CA ALA A 41 -16.80 16.77 -0.09
C ALA A 41 -16.04 17.94 -0.75
N LYS A 42 -15.02 18.43 -0.04
CA LYS A 42 -14.13 19.51 -0.50
C LYS A 42 -12.76 19.01 -0.96
N VAL A 43 -12.39 17.82 -0.50
CA VAL A 43 -11.19 17.11 -0.93
C VAL A 43 -11.55 15.65 -1.08
N ASP A 44 -11.18 15.04 -2.21
CA ASP A 44 -11.35 13.61 -2.47
C ASP A 44 -10.00 12.91 -2.47
N ILE A 45 -9.80 12.05 -1.47
CA ILE A 45 -8.64 11.18 -1.36
C ILE A 45 -9.06 9.76 -1.68
N MET A 46 -8.39 9.13 -2.63
CA MET A 46 -8.53 7.70 -2.91
C MET A 46 -7.52 6.91 -2.09
N LEU A 47 -8.00 5.99 -1.25
CA LEU A 47 -7.16 4.98 -0.60
C LEU A 47 -7.16 3.75 -1.48
N SER A 48 -6.05 3.50 -2.17
CA SER A 48 -5.96 2.53 -3.24
C SER A 48 -5.08 1.33 -2.88
N HIS A 49 -5.41 0.20 -3.50
CA HIS A 49 -4.57 -0.99 -3.54
C HIS A 49 -4.45 -1.50 -4.98
N ASN A 50 -4.54 -0.63 -5.99
CA ASN A 50 -4.38 -1.04 -7.39
C ASN A 50 -2.93 -1.38 -7.75
N GLY A 51 -1.98 -0.63 -7.19
CA GLY A 51 -0.58 -0.59 -7.61
C GLY A 51 -0.24 0.71 -8.31
N MET A 52 0.98 1.22 -8.10
CA MET A 52 1.41 2.56 -8.52
C MET A 52 1.10 2.88 -10.00
N ASP A 53 1.49 2.02 -10.94
CA ASP A 53 1.27 2.27 -12.38
C ASP A 53 -0.22 2.35 -12.75
N VAL A 54 -1.05 1.51 -12.11
CA VAL A 54 -2.50 1.51 -12.33
C VAL A 54 -3.13 2.77 -11.72
N ASP A 55 -2.65 3.20 -10.56
CA ASP A 55 -3.10 4.43 -9.90
C ASP A 55 -2.75 5.69 -10.71
N LEU A 56 -1.56 5.73 -11.33
CA LEU A 56 -1.20 6.80 -12.27
C LEU A 56 -2.16 6.84 -13.48
N ILE A 57 -2.46 5.68 -14.08
CA ILE A 57 -3.43 5.60 -15.18
C ILE A 57 -4.82 6.04 -14.71
N MET A 58 -5.26 5.62 -13.53
CA MET A 58 -6.55 6.04 -12.97
C MET A 58 -6.58 7.55 -12.73
N ALA A 59 -5.51 8.13 -12.18
CA ALA A 59 -5.37 9.57 -11.97
C ALA A 59 -5.43 10.35 -13.30
N SER A 60 -4.85 9.85 -14.39
CA SER A 60 -4.92 10.52 -15.70
C SER A 60 -6.34 10.54 -16.31
N LYS A 61 -7.25 9.65 -15.86
CA LYS A 61 -8.59 9.47 -16.42
C LYS A 61 -9.71 10.00 -15.54
N VAL A 62 -9.64 9.78 -14.23
CA VAL A 62 -10.68 10.14 -13.28
C VAL A 62 -10.42 11.54 -12.74
N THR A 63 -11.35 12.44 -13.03
CA THR A 63 -11.26 13.84 -12.62
C THR A 63 -11.79 14.05 -11.21
N GLY A 64 -11.25 15.04 -10.51
CA GLY A 64 -11.73 15.49 -9.19
C GLY A 64 -11.14 14.76 -7.97
N ILE A 65 -10.27 13.76 -8.18
CA ILE A 65 -9.45 13.16 -7.13
C ILE A 65 -8.28 14.10 -6.84
N ASP A 66 -8.12 14.53 -5.59
CA ASP A 66 -7.03 15.43 -5.19
C ASP A 66 -5.75 14.64 -4.88
N ALA A 67 -5.88 13.46 -4.26
CA ALA A 67 -4.75 12.55 -4.06
C ALA A 67 -5.15 11.07 -4.04
N ILE A 68 -4.23 10.21 -4.45
CA ILE A 68 -4.26 8.76 -4.32
C ILE A 68 -3.15 8.35 -3.35
N MET A 69 -3.57 7.76 -2.24
CA MET A 69 -2.70 7.09 -1.27
C MET A 69 -2.74 5.60 -1.60
N GLY A 70 -1.75 5.14 -2.37
CA GLY A 70 -1.70 3.81 -2.95
C GLY A 70 -1.03 2.75 -2.08
N GLY A 71 -0.81 1.59 -2.71
CA GLY A 71 -0.24 0.39 -2.10
C GLY A 71 -0.06 -0.69 -3.16
N HIS A 72 -0.03 -1.95 -2.75
CA HIS A 72 0.20 -3.13 -3.61
C HIS A 72 1.62 -3.29 -4.15
N THR A 73 2.19 -2.29 -4.83
CA THR A 73 3.52 -2.37 -5.46
C THR A 73 4.68 -2.16 -4.48
N HIS A 74 4.35 -1.72 -3.25
CA HIS A 74 5.29 -1.53 -2.14
C HIS A 74 6.38 -0.48 -2.45
N ASP A 75 6.05 0.54 -3.23
CA ASP A 75 7.00 1.59 -3.62
C ASP A 75 7.20 2.60 -2.48
N GLY A 76 8.46 2.96 -2.20
CA GLY A 76 8.80 4.03 -1.26
C GLY A 76 8.86 5.36 -2.00
N VAL A 77 7.73 6.01 -2.25
CA VAL A 77 7.65 7.21 -3.08
C VAL A 77 8.06 8.44 -2.24
N PHE A 78 9.30 8.89 -2.41
CA PHE A 78 9.86 9.99 -1.60
C PHE A 78 9.11 11.32 -1.75
N GLN A 79 8.59 11.60 -2.94
CA GLN A 79 7.70 12.73 -3.25
C GLN A 79 6.57 12.24 -4.13
N PRO A 80 5.31 12.67 -3.91
CA PRO A 80 4.18 12.22 -4.71
C PRO A 80 4.40 12.58 -6.18
N VAL A 81 4.01 11.67 -7.07
CA VAL A 81 3.94 11.96 -8.50
C VAL A 81 2.71 12.84 -8.72
N VAL A 82 2.87 13.93 -9.47
CA VAL A 82 1.76 14.82 -9.82
C VAL A 82 1.28 14.43 -11.21
N GLU A 83 0.12 13.79 -11.28
CA GLU A 83 -0.51 13.40 -12.53
C GLU A 83 -1.52 14.48 -12.97
N GLU A 84 -1.46 14.92 -14.22
CA GLU A 84 -2.38 15.92 -14.78
C GLU A 84 -3.49 15.24 -15.60
N ASN A 85 -4.72 15.72 -15.47
CA ASN A 85 -5.87 15.25 -16.23
C ASN A 85 -6.79 16.42 -16.63
N ALA A 86 -7.88 16.12 -17.34
CA ALA A 86 -8.81 17.15 -17.82
C ALA A 86 -9.49 17.99 -16.71
N GLY A 87 -9.49 17.51 -15.47
CA GLY A 87 -10.08 18.17 -14.30
C GLY A 87 -9.06 18.83 -13.35
N GLY A 88 -7.76 18.76 -13.64
CA GLY A 88 -6.71 19.35 -12.81
C GLY A 88 -5.57 18.39 -12.52
N LYS A 89 -5.10 18.38 -11.27
CA LYS A 89 -3.93 17.61 -10.82
C LYS A 89 -4.33 16.64 -9.73
N THR A 90 -3.74 15.46 -9.74
CA THR A 90 -3.90 14.43 -8.71
C THR A 90 -2.52 14.02 -8.20
N LEU A 91 -2.33 14.03 -6.88
CA LEU A 91 -1.10 13.52 -6.26
C LEU A 91 -1.18 12.01 -6.13
N VAL A 92 -0.13 11.26 -6.47
CA VAL A 92 -0.10 9.78 -6.35
C VAL A 92 1.13 9.37 -5.55
N THR A 93 0.96 8.60 -4.48
CA THR A 93 2.06 8.17 -3.60
C THR A 93 1.80 6.82 -2.96
N ASP A 94 2.90 6.10 -2.70
CA ASP A 94 2.95 4.89 -1.87
C ASP A 94 3.96 5.07 -0.72
N ALA A 95 3.67 4.46 0.44
CA ALA A 95 4.50 4.55 1.64
C ALA A 95 5.33 3.27 1.91
N GLY A 96 5.75 2.58 0.85
CA GLY A 96 6.54 1.36 0.93
C GLY A 96 5.76 0.17 1.51
N SER A 97 6.44 -0.67 2.28
CA SER A 97 5.87 -1.87 2.89
C SER A 97 6.44 -2.15 4.28
N ASN A 98 5.82 -3.09 4.99
CA ASN A 98 6.29 -3.62 6.29
C ASN A 98 6.43 -2.53 7.39
N GLY A 99 5.67 -1.44 7.29
CA GLY A 99 5.76 -0.33 8.24
C GLY A 99 7.09 0.43 8.20
N LYS A 100 7.90 0.28 7.14
CA LYS A 100 9.20 0.95 7.02
C LYS A 100 9.08 2.47 6.93
N PHE A 101 7.97 2.97 6.39
CA PHE A 101 7.71 4.40 6.26
C PHE A 101 6.29 4.75 6.67
N LEU A 102 6.12 6.00 7.09
CA LEU A 102 4.84 6.68 7.26
C LEU A 102 4.76 7.85 6.28
N GLY A 103 3.85 7.77 5.32
CA GLY A 103 3.53 8.88 4.42
C GLY A 103 2.64 9.90 5.12
N VAL A 104 3.08 11.16 5.16
CA VAL A 104 2.33 12.29 5.75
C VAL A 104 2.07 13.30 4.65
N LEU A 105 0.78 13.49 4.32
CA LEU A 105 0.31 14.46 3.34
C LEU A 105 -0.49 15.54 4.06
N ASP A 106 0.08 16.73 4.17
CA ASP A 106 -0.58 17.92 4.69
C ASP A 106 -1.17 18.71 3.50
N LEU A 107 -2.46 19.02 3.54
CA LEU A 107 -3.16 19.77 2.50
C LEU A 107 -3.60 21.15 3.02
N ASP A 108 -3.31 22.20 2.26
CA ASP A 108 -3.88 23.53 2.47
C ASP A 108 -5.17 23.64 1.64
N VAL A 109 -6.32 23.75 2.30
CA VAL A 109 -7.64 23.76 1.66
C VAL A 109 -8.26 25.15 1.78
N LYS A 110 -8.51 25.79 0.64
CA LYS A 110 -9.10 27.13 0.54
C LYS A 110 -10.24 27.13 -0.46
N ASP A 111 -11.34 27.80 -0.11
CA ASP A 111 -12.53 27.92 -0.96
C ASP A 111 -13.05 26.58 -1.50
N GLY A 112 -12.88 25.52 -0.71
CA GLY A 112 -13.31 24.17 -1.05
C GLY A 112 -12.44 23.44 -2.07
N LYS A 113 -11.19 23.86 -2.27
CA LYS A 113 -10.19 23.24 -3.16
C LYS A 113 -8.83 23.12 -2.46
N VAL A 114 -8.02 22.16 -2.88
CA VAL A 114 -6.61 22.09 -2.47
C VAL A 114 -5.82 23.21 -3.15
N ALA A 115 -5.26 24.11 -2.35
CA ALA A 115 -4.47 25.25 -2.82
C ALA A 115 -2.97 24.94 -2.84
N ASP A 116 -2.49 24.15 -1.88
CA ASP A 116 -1.10 23.72 -1.76
C ASP A 116 -1.01 22.41 -0.96
N PHE A 117 0.15 21.74 -0.99
CA PHE A 117 0.40 20.55 -0.18
C PHE A 117 1.84 20.48 0.32
N ARG A 118 2.05 19.71 1.38
CA ARG A 118 3.37 19.27 1.84
C ARG A 118 3.36 17.78 2.04
N TYR A 119 4.43 17.13 1.63
CA TYR A 119 4.57 15.69 1.79
C TYR A 119 5.87 15.32 2.48
N LYS A 120 5.79 14.35 3.38
CA LYS A 120 6.96 13.72 4.01
C LYS A 120 6.78 12.20 4.03
N LEU A 121 7.81 11.49 3.58
CA LEU A 121 7.95 10.05 3.81
C LEU A 121 8.88 9.83 5.01
N LEU A 122 8.30 9.54 6.17
CA LEU A 122 9.03 9.42 7.43
C LEU A 122 9.51 7.98 7.64
N PRO A 123 10.82 7.71 7.74
CA PRO A 123 11.31 6.36 8.04
C PRO A 123 11.02 5.97 9.49
N VAL A 124 10.59 4.73 9.70
CA VAL A 124 10.31 4.18 11.04
C VAL A 124 11.52 3.37 11.51
N PHE A 125 12.39 4.03 12.28
CA PHE A 125 13.55 3.39 12.90
C PHE A 125 13.23 3.00 14.35
N SER A 126 12.95 1.71 14.58
CA SER A 126 12.54 1.20 15.91
C SER A 126 13.59 1.38 17.01
N ASN A 127 14.87 1.52 16.65
CA ASN A 127 15.96 1.82 17.58
C ASN A 127 16.04 3.30 17.97
N LEU A 128 15.30 4.18 17.31
CA LEU A 128 15.27 5.63 17.58
C LEU A 128 13.90 6.13 18.08
N LEU A 129 12.89 5.26 18.13
CA LEU A 129 11.52 5.58 18.51
C LEU A 129 11.10 4.70 19.69
N GLU A 130 10.53 5.32 20.72
CA GLU A 130 9.96 4.56 21.82
C GLU A 130 8.73 3.78 21.35
N ALA A 131 8.68 2.49 21.70
CA ALA A 131 7.51 1.66 21.42
C ALA A 131 6.30 2.16 22.23
N ASN A 132 5.12 2.18 21.59
CA ASN A 132 3.89 2.44 22.30
C ASN A 132 3.58 1.29 23.29
N LYS A 133 3.40 1.62 24.58
CA LYS A 133 3.26 0.64 25.67
C LYS A 133 2.02 -0.25 25.52
N ASP A 134 0.91 0.33 25.10
CA ASP A 134 -0.35 -0.42 24.93
C ASP A 134 -0.24 -1.39 23.76
N MET A 135 0.37 -0.95 22.65
CA MET A 135 0.61 -1.81 21.48
C MET A 135 1.62 -2.92 21.79
N GLN A 136 2.69 -2.62 22.53
CA GLN A 136 3.65 -3.64 22.97
C GLN A 136 2.96 -4.70 23.84
N THR A 137 2.15 -4.26 24.80
CA THR A 137 1.36 -5.17 25.66
C THR A 137 0.43 -6.06 24.84
N LEU A 138 -0.22 -5.51 23.80
CA LEU A 138 -1.07 -6.27 22.90
C LEU A 138 -0.27 -7.31 22.09
N ILE A 139 0.87 -6.91 21.53
CA ILE A 139 1.75 -7.79 20.75
C ILE A 139 2.26 -8.95 21.62
N ASP A 140 2.74 -8.64 22.83
CA ASP A 140 3.24 -9.63 23.78
C ASP A 140 2.14 -10.63 24.13
N LYS A 141 0.92 -10.14 24.44
CA LYS A 141 -0.23 -10.99 24.72
C LYS A 141 -0.59 -11.92 23.56
N ILE A 142 -0.59 -11.42 22.32
CA ILE A 142 -0.92 -12.21 21.12
C ILE A 142 0.16 -13.27 20.85
N ARG A 143 1.43 -12.94 21.07
CA ARG A 143 2.57 -13.82 20.79
C ARG A 143 2.86 -14.82 21.90
N GLU A 144 2.42 -14.56 23.14
CA GLU A 144 2.74 -15.41 24.30
C GLU A 144 2.46 -16.90 24.08
N PRO A 145 1.32 -17.33 23.49
CA PRO A 145 1.04 -18.74 23.25
C PRO A 145 1.99 -19.42 22.26
N TYR A 146 2.70 -18.64 21.44
CA TYR A 146 3.58 -19.11 20.35
C TYR A 146 5.04 -18.73 20.59
N LYS A 147 5.37 -18.20 21.76
CA LYS A 147 6.67 -17.56 22.00
C LYS A 147 7.83 -18.53 21.86
N LYS A 148 7.63 -19.80 22.24
CA LYS A 148 8.64 -20.84 22.11
C LYS A 148 8.89 -21.16 20.63
N GLU A 149 7.82 -21.39 19.88
CA GLU A 149 7.86 -21.74 18.46
C GLU A 149 8.43 -20.60 17.61
N LEU A 150 8.03 -19.35 17.88
CA LEU A 150 8.53 -18.17 17.16
C LEU A 150 9.99 -17.83 17.49
N ALA A 151 10.53 -18.31 18.62
CA ALA A 151 11.90 -18.05 19.05
C ALA A 151 12.85 -19.23 18.80
N GLU A 152 12.35 -20.34 18.24
CA GLU A 152 13.17 -21.49 17.89
C GLU A 152 14.15 -21.13 16.77
N GLU A 153 15.44 -21.26 17.04
CA GLU A 153 16.48 -21.09 16.02
C GLU A 153 16.55 -22.35 15.16
N LEU A 154 16.12 -22.25 13.91
CA LEU A 154 16.11 -23.38 12.97
C LEU A 154 17.44 -23.54 12.24
N ALA A 155 18.10 -22.43 11.90
CA ALA A 155 19.37 -22.41 11.18
C ALA A 155 20.05 -21.04 11.29
N VAL A 156 21.35 -21.02 11.02
CA VAL A 156 22.16 -19.80 10.85
C VAL A 156 22.52 -19.64 9.38
N CYS A 157 22.45 -18.41 8.87
CA CYS A 157 22.81 -18.10 7.49
C CYS A 157 24.04 -17.18 7.47
N ASP A 158 25.08 -17.58 6.74
CA ASP A 158 26.29 -16.76 6.58
C ASP A 158 26.07 -15.55 5.65
N ASP A 159 25.15 -15.71 4.68
CA ASP A 159 24.82 -14.70 3.67
C ASP A 159 23.45 -14.04 3.90
N VAL A 160 23.28 -12.84 3.33
CA VAL A 160 22.02 -12.10 3.40
C VAL A 160 20.93 -12.78 2.58
N LEU A 161 19.81 -13.10 3.23
CA LEU A 161 18.60 -13.60 2.59
C LEU A 161 17.63 -12.45 2.27
N TYR A 162 17.43 -12.16 0.99
CA TYR A 162 16.47 -11.16 0.53
C TYR A 162 15.46 -11.76 -0.44
N ARG A 163 14.26 -11.15 -0.46
CA ARG A 163 13.12 -11.59 -1.26
C ARG A 163 12.81 -10.68 -2.46
N ARG A 164 12.81 -9.36 -2.28
CA ARG A 164 12.45 -8.43 -3.37
C ARG A 164 13.61 -8.31 -4.35
N GLY A 165 13.40 -8.84 -5.56
CA GLY A 165 14.21 -8.65 -6.76
C GLY A 165 13.35 -8.96 -7.99
N ASN A 166 13.66 -8.35 -9.15
CA ASN A 166 12.83 -8.54 -10.35
C ASN A 166 13.02 -9.93 -11.00
N PHE A 167 14.20 -10.53 -10.81
CA PHE A 167 14.54 -11.81 -11.44
C PHE A 167 14.88 -12.87 -10.39
N ASN A 168 15.74 -12.55 -9.43
CA ASN A 168 16.24 -13.50 -8.44
C ASN A 168 16.24 -12.90 -7.01
N GLY A 169 16.18 -13.78 -6.00
CA GLY A 169 16.40 -13.48 -4.59
C GLY A 169 17.15 -14.62 -3.91
N THR A 170 18.04 -14.32 -2.96
CA THR A 170 18.81 -15.36 -2.24
C THR A 170 17.91 -16.24 -1.38
N PHE A 171 16.81 -15.68 -0.84
CA PHE A 171 15.81 -16.46 -0.13
C PHE A 171 14.99 -17.37 -1.06
N ASP A 172 14.68 -16.90 -2.28
CA ASP A 172 14.04 -17.72 -3.32
C ASP A 172 14.89 -18.93 -3.69
N GLN A 173 16.18 -18.70 -3.92
CA GLN A 173 17.11 -19.77 -4.30
C GLN A 173 17.19 -20.84 -3.20
N LEU A 174 17.28 -20.43 -1.93
CA LEU A 174 17.27 -21.35 -0.80
C LEU A 174 16.03 -22.25 -0.80
N ILE A 175 14.84 -21.70 -1.07
CA ILE A 175 13.60 -22.48 -1.15
C ILE A 175 13.66 -23.46 -2.33
N CYS A 176 14.12 -23.02 -3.51
CA CYS A 176 14.25 -23.88 -4.67
C CYS A 176 15.23 -25.04 -4.43
N ASP A 177 16.38 -24.77 -3.82
CA ASP A 177 17.38 -25.77 -3.49
C ASP A 177 16.84 -26.81 -2.50
N ALA A 178 16.10 -26.37 -1.47
CA ALA A 178 15.45 -27.26 -0.52
C ALA A 178 14.40 -28.16 -1.22
N LEU A 179 13.58 -27.59 -2.11
CA LEU A 179 12.58 -28.37 -2.86
C LEU A 179 13.24 -29.42 -3.78
N MET A 180 14.39 -29.10 -4.39
CA MET A 180 15.11 -30.05 -5.25
C MET A 180 15.83 -31.15 -4.46
N GLN A 181 16.16 -30.93 -3.19
CA GLN A 181 16.79 -31.94 -2.34
C GLN A 181 15.78 -32.95 -1.77
N GLU A 182 14.55 -32.51 -1.51
CA GLU A 182 13.49 -33.32 -0.88
C GLU A 182 12.57 -34.05 -1.89
N LEU A 183 12.64 -33.71 -3.18
CA LEU A 183 11.92 -34.37 -4.29
C LEU A 183 12.83 -35.39 -5.01
#